data_AF-A0AAW7XC22-F1
#
_entry.id   AF-A0AAW7XC22-F1
#
_cell.length_a   1.000
_cell.length_b   1.000
_cell.length_c   1.000
_cell.angle_alpha   90.00
_cell.angle_beta   90.00
_cell.angle_gamma   90.00
#
_symmetry.space_group_name_H-M   'P 1'
#
loop_
_entity.id
_entity.type
_entity.pdbx_description
1 polymer ?
#
loop_
_entity_poly.entity_id
_entity_poly.type
_entity_poly.pdbx_seq_one_letter_code
_entity_poly.pdbx_strand_id
1 'polypeptide(L)'
;MMHNEVYNIIMLGVHLERANIVIRVIDTKHQDAMLTREEISYKTSYEWTTLLKCIQSFDMMKRHYKKVPISKDTLDFLILNP
;
A
#
# COMPACT_ATOMS: atom_id res chain seq x y z
N MET A 1 21.64 -24.39 5.94
CA MET A 1 20.23 -24.72 5.63
C MET A 1 19.89 -24.08 4.32
N MET A 2 19.60 -24.87 3.28
CA MET A 2 19.31 -24.38 1.94
C MET A 2 17.97 -23.63 1.90
N HIS A 3 18.00 -22.33 2.26
CA HIS A 3 17.06 -21.35 1.72
C HIS A 3 17.43 -21.15 0.24
N ASN A 4 17.11 -22.18 -0.55
CA ASN A 4 17.46 -22.39 -1.94
C ASN A 4 16.88 -21.27 -2.82
N GLU A 5 17.59 -20.86 -3.85
CA GLU A 5 17.21 -19.82 -4.83
C GLU A 5 15.76 -19.90 -5.32
N VAL A 6 15.18 -21.10 -5.38
CA VAL A 6 13.76 -21.34 -5.68
C VAL A 6 12.82 -20.60 -4.72
N TYR A 7 13.12 -20.59 -3.42
CA TYR A 7 12.37 -19.83 -2.43
C TYR A 7 12.45 -18.32 -2.71
N ASN A 8 13.63 -17.82 -3.08
CA ASN A 8 13.80 -16.40 -3.43
C ASN A 8 13.00 -16.03 -4.68
N ILE A 9 12.95 -16.91 -5.70
CA ILE A 9 12.15 -16.71 -6.91
C ILE A 9 10.66 -16.71 -6.59
N ILE A 10 10.18 -17.62 -5.73
CA ILE A 10 8.79 -17.67 -5.28
C ILE A 10 8.44 -16.38 -4.52
N MET A 11 9.29 -15.96 -3.59
CA MET A 11 9.08 -14.72 -2.84
C MET A 11 9.05 -13.50 -3.77
N LEU A 12 9.94 -13.44 -4.76
CA LEU A 12 9.95 -12.38 -5.78
C LEU A 12 8.63 -12.34 -6.58
N GLY A 13 8.08 -13.51 -6.96
CA GLY A 13 6.77 -13.60 -7.60
C GLY A 13 5.63 -13.05 -6.72
N VAL A 14 5.63 -13.42 -5.43
CA VAL A 14 4.66 -12.90 -4.46
C VAL A 14 4.78 -11.39 -4.29
N HIS A 15 5.99 -10.84 -4.23
CA HIS A 15 6.21 -9.40 -4.13
C HIS A 15 5.75 -8.65 -5.39
N LEU A 16 6.00 -9.20 -6.59
CA LEU A 16 5.53 -8.63 -7.86
C LEU A 16 4.00 -8.62 -7.97
N GLU A 17 3.35 -9.71 -7.57
CA GLU A 17 1.89 -9.79 -7.57
C GLU A 17 1.29 -8.76 -6.60
N ARG A 18 1.84 -8.65 -5.39
CA ARG A 18 1.44 -7.62 -4.42
C ARG A 18 1.63 -6.22 -4.99
N ALA A 19 2.77 -5.92 -5.61
CA ALA A 19 3.02 -4.61 -6.24
C ALA A 19 2.00 -4.29 -7.34
N ASN A 20 1.69 -5.25 -8.20
CA ASN A 20 0.71 -5.08 -9.27
C ASN A 20 -0.71 -4.86 -8.72
N ILE A 21 -1.06 -5.51 -7.62
CA ILE A 21 -2.33 -5.27 -6.90
C ILE A 21 -2.33 -3.86 -6.31
N VAL A 22 -1.25 -3.42 -5.66
CA VAL A 22 -1.13 -2.07 -5.07
C VAL A 22 -1.35 -1.00 -6.14
N ILE A 23 -0.67 -1.12 -7.28
CA ILE A 23 -0.76 -0.17 -8.40
C ILE A 23 -2.21 -0.05 -8.89
N ARG A 24 -2.89 -1.19 -9.09
CA ARG A 24 -4.30 -1.18 -9.54
C ARG A 24 -5.24 -0.53 -8.53
N VAL A 25 -5.06 -0.81 -7.23
CA VAL A 25 -5.90 -0.19 -6.18
C VAL A 25 -5.68 1.32 -6.15
N ILE A 26 -4.44 1.80 -6.26
CA ILE A 26 -4.13 3.23 -6.31
C ILE A 26 -4.74 3.87 -7.56
N ASP A 27 -4.57 3.26 -8.74
CA ASP A 27 -5.09 3.79 -10.00
C ASP A 27 -6.62 3.88 -9.99
N THR A 28 -7.31 2.84 -9.49
CA THR A 28 -8.77 2.87 -9.34
C THR A 28 -9.21 3.97 -8.38
N LYS A 29 -8.54 4.14 -7.23
CA LYS A 29 -8.87 5.22 -6.28
C LYS A 29 -8.54 6.60 -6.80
N HIS A 30 -7.54 6.73 -7.66
CA HIS A 30 -7.22 7.97 -8.36
C HIS A 30 -8.34 8.31 -9.37
N GLN A 31 -8.71 7.36 -10.22
CA GLN A 31 -9.78 7.53 -11.21
C GLN A 31 -11.14 7.82 -10.54
N ASP A 32 -11.49 7.11 -9.48
CA ASP A 32 -12.73 7.33 -8.72
C ASP A 32 -12.83 8.80 -8.27
N ALA A 33 -11.81 9.36 -7.61
CA ALA A 33 -11.94 10.73 -7.11
C ALA A 33 -11.82 11.79 -8.22
N MET A 34 -11.17 11.51 -9.36
CA MET A 34 -11.26 12.37 -10.54
C MET A 34 -12.69 12.45 -11.08
N LEU A 35 -13.43 11.35 -11.05
CA LEU A 35 -14.81 11.27 -11.55
C LEU A 35 -15.81 11.93 -10.60
N THR A 36 -15.62 11.82 -9.29
CA THR A 36 -16.58 12.34 -8.31
C THR A 36 -16.64 13.87 -8.29
N ARG A 37 -15.62 14.61 -8.76
CA ARG A 37 -15.46 16.10 -8.68
C ARG A 37 -15.61 16.70 -7.27
N GLU A 38 -16.05 15.94 -6.30
CA GLU A 38 -15.81 16.20 -4.92
C GLU A 38 -14.30 16.09 -4.73
N GLU A 39 -13.67 17.21 -4.36
CA GLU A 39 -12.38 17.20 -3.68
C GLU A 39 -12.57 16.50 -2.32
N ILE A 40 -13.08 15.26 -2.30
CA ILE A 40 -13.12 14.44 -1.09
C ILE A 40 -11.67 14.22 -0.77
N SER A 41 -11.26 15.00 0.20
CA SER A 41 -9.94 15.14 0.73
C SER A 41 -9.28 13.77 0.78
N TYR A 42 -8.39 13.49 -0.18
CA TYR A 42 -7.38 12.43 -0.06
C TYR A 42 -6.53 12.61 1.23
N LYS A 43 -6.81 13.57 2.11
CA LYS A 43 -6.24 13.67 3.46
C LYS A 43 -6.93 12.76 4.47
N THR A 44 -8.14 12.26 4.23
CA THR A 44 -8.83 11.44 5.24
C THR A 44 -8.16 10.08 5.39
N SER A 45 -8.05 9.65 6.65
CA SER A 45 -7.32 8.44 7.02
C SER A 45 -7.97 7.14 6.51
N TYR A 46 -9.26 7.18 6.24
CA TYR A 46 -10.05 5.97 5.96
C TYR A 46 -9.62 5.29 4.66
N GLU A 47 -9.40 6.07 3.60
CA GLU A 47 -8.98 5.60 2.29
C GLU A 47 -7.58 4.98 2.37
N TRP A 48 -6.64 5.65 3.05
CA TRP A 48 -5.27 5.15 3.25
C TRP A 48 -5.22 3.91 4.14
N THR A 49 -6.06 3.87 5.18
CA THR A 49 -6.22 2.69 6.02
C THR A 49 -6.74 1.50 5.20
N THR A 50 -7.70 1.75 4.30
CA THR A 50 -8.26 0.72 3.42
C THR A 50 -7.21 0.22 2.43
N LEU A 51 -6.46 1.13 1.78
CA LEU A 51 -5.35 0.79 0.91
C LEU A 51 -4.31 -0.08 1.63
N LEU A 52 -3.84 0.35 2.79
CA LEU A 52 -2.85 -0.36 3.60
C LEU A 52 -3.34 -1.75 4.03
N LYS A 53 -4.63 -1.93 4.30
CA LYS A 53 -5.23 -3.23 4.61
C LYS A 53 -5.29 -4.13 3.39
N CYS A 54 -5.69 -3.63 2.22
CA CYS A 54 -5.72 -4.39 0.97
C CYS A 54 -4.35 -4.99 0.61
N ILE A 55 -3.28 -4.26 0.95
CA ILE A 55 -1.90 -4.66 0.62
C ILE A 55 -1.18 -5.32 1.81
N GLN A 56 -1.89 -5.56 2.92
CA GLN A 56 -1.38 -6.19 4.15
C GLN A 56 -0.21 -5.43 4.82
N SER A 57 -0.13 -4.12 4.62
CA SER A 57 0.94 -3.26 5.16
C SER A 57 0.47 -2.37 6.30
N PHE A 58 -0.81 -2.45 6.68
CA PHE A 58 -1.39 -1.62 7.74
C PHE A 58 -0.70 -1.78 9.09
N ASP A 59 -0.50 -3.02 9.54
CA ASP A 59 0.15 -3.27 10.83
C ASP A 59 1.63 -2.89 10.82
N MET A 60 2.30 -3.01 9.67
CA MET A 60 3.70 -2.60 9.50
C MET A 60 3.84 -1.08 9.58
N MET A 61 2.99 -0.34 8.86
CA MET A 61 2.95 1.12 8.88
C MET A 61 2.62 1.64 10.28
N LYS A 62 1.63 1.03 10.95
CA LYS A 62 1.24 1.38 12.32
C LYS A 62 2.37 1.10 13.33
N ARG A 63 3.15 0.04 13.16
CA ARG A 63 4.33 -0.22 14.01
C ARG A 63 5.45 0.79 13.77
N HIS A 64 5.68 1.17 12.52
CA HIS A 64 6.75 2.10 12.14
C HIS A 64 6.46 3.53 12.61
N TYR A 65 5.29 4.07 12.29
CA TYR A 65 4.93 5.47 12.58
C TYR A 65 4.14 5.66 13.88
N LYS A 66 3.55 4.59 14.44
CA LYS A 66 2.73 4.62 15.68
C LYS A 66 1.58 5.62 15.66
N LYS A 67 1.09 5.96 14.46
CA LYS A 67 0.02 6.94 14.23
C LYS A 67 -1.01 6.38 13.27
N VAL A 68 -2.15 7.05 13.24
CA VAL A 68 -3.23 6.77 12.27
C VAL A 68 -2.73 7.11 10.86
N PRO A 69 -2.98 6.28 9.83
CA PRO A 69 -2.50 6.55 8.49
C PRO A 69 -3.09 7.83 7.93
N ILE A 70 -2.22 8.74 7.51
CA ILE A 70 -2.56 9.90 6.70
C ILE A 70 -1.81 9.80 5.38
N SER A 71 -2.25 10.55 4.37
CA SER A 71 -1.70 10.46 3.00
C SER A 71 -0.18 10.50 2.95
N LYS A 72 0.43 11.50 3.60
CA LYS A 72 1.88 11.70 3.59
C LYS A 72 2.64 10.52 4.18
N ASP A 73 2.35 10.17 5.44
CA ASP A 73 3.04 9.08 6.15
C ASP A 73 2.82 7.72 5.46
N THR A 74 1.66 7.52 4.82
CA THR A 74 1.36 6.29 4.09
C THR A 74 2.19 6.18 2.82
N LEU A 75 2.29 7.26 2.04
CA LEU A 75 3.12 7.30 0.85
C LEU A 75 4.61 7.18 1.19
N ASP A 76 5.08 7.91 2.20
CA ASP A 76 6.46 7.82 2.69
C ASP A 76 6.78 6.38 3.15
N PHE A 77 5.85 5.73 3.87
CA PHE A 77 6.00 4.33 4.25
C PHE A 77 6.13 3.41 3.04
N LEU A 78 5.20 3.49 2.09
CA LEU A 78 5.15 2.60 0.92
C LEU A 78 6.33 2.79 -0.04
N ILE A 79 6.89 4.00 -0.11
CA ILE A 79 8.02 4.30 -0.99
C ILE A 79 9.35 3.94 -0.31
N LEU A 80 9.50 4.23 0.98
CA LEU A 80 10.79 4.14 1.67
C LEU A 80 10.98 2.84 2.45
N ASN A 81 9.92 2.05 2.66
CA ASN A 81 9.95 0.83 3.48
C ASN A 81 9.35 -0.36 2.69
N PRO A 82 10.18 -1.11 1.94
CA PRO A 82 9.76 -2.29 1.19
C PRO A 82 9.35 -3.49 2.08
#